data_AF-A0A7V8YCT3-F1
#
_entry.id   AF-A0A7V8YCT3-F1
#
_cell.length_a   1.000
_cell.length_b   1.000
_cell.length_c   1.000
_cell.angle_alpha   90.00
_cell.angle_beta   90.00
_cell.angle_gamma   90.00
#
_symmetry.space_group_name_H-M   'P 1'
#
loop_
_entity.id
_entity.type
_entity.pdbx_description
1 polymer ?
#
loop_
_entity_poly.entity_id
_entity_poly.type
_entity_poly.pdbx_seq_one_letter_code
_entity_poly.pdbx_strand_id
1 'polypeptide(L)'
;MADRYTPRNKVRVVTAAALFDGHDASINIMRRLIQAGGAEVIHLGHNRSARDVVAAAIQEDAVAIAVSSYQGGHMEFFRYMRKLLDEAGASHVKLFGGGGGVIVPEEVAALEADGVEKIYTPEDGRRLGLTGMIDDLLTRCDFDPSTVAPRTLEGVRAGNHGALARFISLAEAEVERPGALPAAARQAAEATIPVIGITGTGGAGKSSLTDELLRRWLLDFPDHRIGVISIDPTRKKTGGALLGDRIRMNAIDPDRVFMRSLATRSRKGELSGAAPDAIALCKL
;
A
#
# COMPACT_ATOMS: atom_id res chain seq x y z
N MET A 1 20.70 -23.71 -3.35
CA MET A 1 19.71 -22.61 -3.50
C MET A 1 20.20 -21.52 -2.58
N ALA A 2 20.48 -20.31 -3.10
CA ALA A 2 20.83 -19.19 -2.22
C ALA A 2 19.68 -18.95 -1.23
N ASP A 3 20.01 -18.72 0.04
CA ASP A 3 19.02 -18.42 1.06
C ASP A 3 18.27 -17.14 0.69
N ARG A 4 16.95 -17.25 0.50
CA ARG A 4 16.09 -16.12 0.20
C ARG A 4 16.03 -15.18 1.38
N TYR A 5 15.98 -13.88 1.12
CA TYR A 5 15.80 -12.91 2.18
C TYR A 5 14.38 -13.03 2.75
N THR A 6 14.29 -13.10 4.07
CA THR A 6 13.01 -13.11 4.80
C THR A 6 12.92 -11.84 5.63
N PRO A 7 11.97 -10.94 5.35
CA PRO A 7 11.78 -9.72 6.13
C PRO A 7 11.48 -10.03 7.60
N ARG A 8 12.04 -9.24 8.51
CA ARG A 8 11.76 -9.28 9.94
C ARG A 8 10.46 -8.55 10.27
N ASN A 9 10.15 -7.50 9.52
CA ASN A 9 8.96 -6.67 9.67
C ASN A 9 7.91 -6.98 8.60
N LYS A 10 6.69 -6.52 8.83
CA LYS A 10 5.59 -6.64 7.85
C LYS A 10 5.76 -5.61 6.74
N VAL A 11 6.49 -6.01 5.69
CA VAL A 11 6.73 -5.17 4.51
C VAL A 11 5.45 -5.09 3.67
N ARG A 12 4.96 -3.86 3.47
CA ARG A 12 3.82 -3.53 2.60
C ARG A 12 4.31 -2.79 1.35
N VAL A 13 3.98 -3.31 0.16
CA VAL A 13 4.42 -2.75 -1.12
C VAL A 13 3.22 -2.43 -2.00
N VAL A 14 3.11 -1.18 -2.45
CA VAL A 14 2.17 -0.78 -3.51
C VAL A 14 2.81 -1.08 -4.87
N THR A 15 2.07 -1.72 -5.77
CA THR A 15 2.55 -2.06 -7.11
C THR A 15 1.59 -1.54 -8.18
N ALA A 16 2.12 -0.89 -9.21
CA ALA A 16 1.34 -0.33 -10.31
C ALA A 16 2.14 -0.27 -11.62
N ALA A 17 1.46 -0.17 -12.77
CA ALA A 17 2.06 0.38 -13.98
C ALA A 17 1.71 1.87 -14.10
N ALA A 18 2.63 2.65 -14.70
CA ALA A 18 2.53 4.10 -14.83
C ALA A 18 1.28 4.57 -15.61
N LEU A 19 1.04 5.89 -15.61
CA LEU A 19 -0.08 6.50 -16.30
C LEU A 19 0.02 6.25 -17.81
N PHE A 20 -1.10 5.88 -18.43
CA PHE A 20 -1.20 5.46 -19.84
C PHE A 20 -0.30 4.29 -20.24
N ASP A 21 0.25 3.55 -19.27
CA ASP A 21 0.97 2.32 -19.52
C ASP A 21 0.08 1.11 -19.28
N GLY A 22 -0.12 0.32 -20.35
CA GLY A 22 -0.84 -0.95 -20.31
C GLY A 22 0.07 -2.18 -20.10
N HIS A 23 1.39 -2.00 -20.02
CA HIS A 23 2.34 -3.09 -19.87
C HIS A 23 2.40 -3.61 -18.43
N ASP A 24 1.42 -4.43 -18.06
CA ASP A 24 1.33 -4.96 -16.71
C ASP A 24 2.03 -6.31 -16.52
N ALA A 25 2.57 -6.91 -17.59
CA ALA A 25 3.18 -8.24 -17.56
C ALA A 25 4.36 -8.31 -16.58
N SER A 26 5.24 -7.31 -16.62
CA SER A 26 6.43 -7.24 -15.76
C SER A 26 6.04 -7.05 -14.29
N ILE A 27 5.19 -6.07 -13.98
CA ILE A 27 4.76 -5.79 -12.61
C ILE A 27 3.93 -6.94 -12.02
N ASN A 28 3.18 -7.68 -12.86
CA ASN A 28 2.47 -8.89 -12.44
C ASN A 28 3.41 -10.03 -12.03
N ILE A 29 4.56 -10.17 -12.69
CA ILE A 29 5.60 -11.14 -12.28
C ILE A 29 6.25 -10.65 -10.99
N MET A 30 6.67 -9.38 -10.94
CA MET A 30 7.34 -8.81 -9.76
C MET A 30 6.47 -8.92 -8.51
N ARG A 31 5.19 -8.55 -8.57
CA ARG A 31 4.30 -8.62 -7.40
C ARG A 31 4.09 -10.04 -6.88
N ARG A 32 4.08 -11.05 -7.76
CA ARG A 32 3.98 -12.47 -7.35
C ARG A 32 5.23 -12.90 -6.59
N LEU A 33 6.40 -12.44 -7.04
CA LEU A 33 7.66 -12.72 -6.36
C LEU A 33 7.78 -11.97 -5.03
N ILE A 34 7.36 -10.70 -4.97
CA ILE A 34 7.28 -9.91 -3.72
C ILE A 34 6.36 -10.60 -2.70
N GLN A 35 5.17 -11.03 -3.13
CA GLN A 35 4.26 -11.80 -2.28
C GLN A 35 4.86 -13.14 -1.83
N ALA A 36 5.61 -13.80 -2.71
CA ALA A 36 6.29 -15.07 -2.39
C ALA A 36 7.44 -14.88 -1.40
N GLY A 37 8.05 -13.69 -1.37
CA GLY A 37 9.04 -13.27 -0.38
C GLY A 37 8.46 -12.83 0.97
N GLY A 38 7.13 -12.94 1.15
CA GLY A 38 6.48 -12.71 2.45
C GLY A 38 5.90 -11.31 2.66
N ALA A 39 6.00 -10.42 1.67
CA ALA A 39 5.41 -9.10 1.75
C ALA A 39 3.89 -9.09 1.46
N GLU A 40 3.21 -8.06 1.96
CA GLU A 40 1.83 -7.73 1.65
C GLU A 40 1.82 -6.78 0.44
N VAL A 41 1.22 -7.22 -0.66
CA VAL A 41 1.20 -6.47 -1.92
C VAL A 41 -0.17 -5.85 -2.12
N ILE A 42 -0.22 -4.53 -2.22
CA ILE A 42 -1.38 -3.77 -2.67
C ILE A 42 -1.19 -3.51 -4.16
N HIS A 43 -1.95 -4.20 -5.00
CA HIS A 43 -1.81 -4.09 -6.44
C HIS A 43 -2.87 -3.18 -7.03
N LEU A 44 -2.44 -2.11 -7.71
CA LEU A 44 -3.35 -1.13 -8.32
C LEU A 44 -3.63 -1.44 -9.81
N GLY A 45 -2.95 -2.41 -10.40
CA GLY A 45 -3.05 -2.69 -11.83
C GLY A 45 -2.25 -1.69 -12.68
N HIS A 46 -2.78 -1.35 -13.85
CA HIS A 46 -2.12 -0.52 -14.85
C HIS A 46 -2.82 0.84 -15.03
N ASN A 47 -2.24 1.74 -15.82
CA ASN A 47 -2.78 3.08 -16.09
C ASN A 47 -3.10 3.87 -14.81
N ARG A 48 -2.12 4.04 -13.92
CA ARG A 48 -2.31 4.76 -12.65
C ARG A 48 -1.56 6.08 -12.62
N SER A 49 -2.24 7.14 -12.19
CA SER A 49 -1.61 8.44 -12.00
C SER A 49 -0.66 8.43 -10.81
N ALA A 50 0.34 9.31 -10.80
CA ALA A 50 1.25 9.47 -9.67
C ALA A 50 0.47 9.80 -8.38
N ARG A 51 -0.58 10.63 -8.48
CA ARG A 51 -1.45 10.99 -7.35
C ARG A 51 -2.14 9.77 -6.76
N ASP A 52 -2.72 8.89 -7.59
CA ASP A 52 -3.42 7.70 -7.11
C ASP A 52 -2.47 6.71 -6.43
N VAL A 53 -1.29 6.51 -7.03
CA VAL A 53 -0.26 5.62 -6.49
C VAL A 53 0.25 6.11 -5.14
N VAL A 54 0.55 7.41 -5.03
CA VAL A 54 1.02 8.02 -3.79
C VAL A 54 -0.06 8.05 -2.72
N ALA A 55 -1.29 8.42 -3.07
CA ALA A 55 -2.42 8.39 -2.14
C ALA A 55 -2.66 6.98 -1.59
N ALA A 56 -2.63 5.96 -2.44
CA ALA A 56 -2.72 4.57 -2.01
C ALA A 56 -1.56 4.22 -1.06
N ALA A 57 -0.31 4.56 -1.39
CA ALA A 57 0.81 4.26 -0.51
C ALA A 57 0.69 4.91 0.88
N ILE A 58 0.23 6.15 0.95
CA ILE A 58 0.00 6.87 2.20
C ILE A 58 -1.11 6.19 3.02
N GLN A 59 -2.27 5.93 2.41
CA GLN A 59 -3.42 5.32 3.11
C GLN A 59 -3.13 3.88 3.56
N GLU A 60 -2.35 3.14 2.76
CA GLU A 60 -1.94 1.77 3.06
C GLU A 60 -0.75 1.69 4.01
N ASP A 61 -0.17 2.84 4.39
CA ASP A 61 1.07 2.95 5.17
C ASP A 61 2.20 2.06 4.61
N ALA A 62 2.34 2.08 3.28
CA ALA A 62 3.28 1.24 2.57
C ALA A 62 4.72 1.74 2.75
N VAL A 63 5.66 0.82 2.89
CA VAL A 63 7.09 1.15 2.99
C VAL A 63 7.73 1.38 1.62
N ALA A 64 7.10 0.87 0.56
CA ALA A 64 7.60 0.99 -0.79
C ALA A 64 6.48 1.06 -1.83
N ILE A 65 6.82 1.71 -2.95
CA ILE A 65 6.07 1.69 -4.19
C ILE A 65 6.97 1.10 -5.27
N ALA A 66 6.48 0.11 -6.03
CA ALA A 66 7.15 -0.42 -7.20
C ALA A 66 6.32 -0.13 -8.46
N VAL A 67 6.91 0.60 -9.41
CA VAL A 67 6.25 1.00 -10.66
C VAL A 67 6.96 0.41 -11.88
N SER A 68 6.19 -0.15 -12.81
CA SER A 68 6.67 -0.39 -14.17
C SER A 68 6.33 0.77 -15.09
N SER A 69 7.28 1.24 -15.89
CA SER A 69 7.05 2.28 -16.92
C SER A 69 7.75 1.92 -18.23
N TYR A 70 6.95 1.64 -19.26
CA TYR A 70 7.41 1.22 -20.60
C TYR A 70 7.03 2.21 -21.72
N GLN A 71 6.30 3.29 -21.40
CA GLN A 71 5.81 4.27 -22.37
C GLN A 71 6.61 5.59 -22.39
N GLY A 72 7.67 5.69 -21.58
CA GLY A 72 8.40 6.94 -21.38
C GLY A 72 7.75 7.88 -20.36
N GLY A 73 8.26 9.11 -20.23
CA GLY A 73 7.81 10.08 -19.21
C GLY A 73 8.11 9.65 -17.77
N HIS A 74 8.95 8.61 -17.59
CA HIS A 74 9.33 8.06 -16.29
C HIS A 74 10.07 9.08 -15.44
N MET A 75 10.90 9.94 -16.04
CA MET A 75 11.63 11.00 -15.33
C MET A 75 10.67 11.88 -14.53
N GLU A 76 9.69 12.46 -15.21
CA GLU A 76 8.68 13.34 -14.63
C GLU A 76 7.78 12.57 -13.67
N PHE A 77 7.38 11.35 -14.03
CA PHE A 77 6.49 10.53 -13.21
C PHE A 77 7.11 10.19 -11.85
N PHE A 78 8.36 9.71 -11.81
CA PHE A 78 9.05 9.37 -10.57
C PHE A 78 9.36 10.61 -9.72
N ARG A 79 9.85 11.70 -10.34
CA ARG A 79 10.09 12.97 -9.64
C ARG A 79 8.81 13.52 -9.03
N TYR A 80 7.69 13.42 -9.74
CA TYR A 80 6.42 13.89 -9.23
C TYR A 80 5.90 13.01 -8.08
N MET A 81 6.04 11.68 -8.16
CA MET A 81 5.73 10.80 -7.02
C MET A 81 6.58 11.14 -5.79
N ARG A 82 7.88 11.38 -5.97
CA ARG A 82 8.78 11.77 -4.87
C ARG A 82 8.32 13.08 -4.23
N LYS A 83 8.05 14.10 -5.04
CA LYS A 83 7.51 15.40 -4.59
C LYS A 83 6.22 15.22 -3.78
N LEU A 84 5.24 14.47 -4.29
CA LEU A 84 3.95 14.25 -3.62
C LEU A 84 4.11 13.54 -2.28
N LEU A 85 5.00 12.55 -2.20
CA LEU A 85 5.30 11.86 -0.94
C LEU A 85 5.95 12.81 0.08
N ASP A 86 6.86 13.67 -0.36
CA ASP A 86 7.55 14.61 0.53
C ASP A 86 6.59 15.70 1.04
N GLU A 87 5.73 16.24 0.17
CA GLU A 87 4.66 17.16 0.54
C GLU A 87 3.68 16.55 1.55
N ALA A 88 3.45 15.23 1.47
CA ALA A 88 2.60 14.49 2.40
C ALA A 88 3.32 14.02 3.69
N GLY A 89 4.61 14.33 3.87
CA GLY A 89 5.41 13.87 5.01
C GLY A 89 5.73 12.36 4.98
N ALA A 90 5.58 11.72 3.82
CA ALA A 90 5.81 10.30 3.58
C ALA A 90 7.18 10.04 2.91
N SER A 91 8.21 10.81 3.29
CA SER A 91 9.57 10.70 2.75
C SER A 91 10.22 9.33 2.96
N HIS A 92 9.76 8.59 3.98
CA HIS A 92 10.19 7.24 4.28
C HIS A 92 9.78 6.17 3.24
N VAL A 93 8.81 6.48 2.37
CA VAL A 93 8.35 5.55 1.35
C VAL A 93 9.38 5.49 0.22
N LYS A 94 9.90 4.28 -0.02
CA LYS A 94 10.92 4.01 -1.03
C LYS A 94 10.30 3.81 -2.42
N LEU A 95 10.85 4.46 -3.43
CA LEU A 95 10.40 4.32 -4.82
C LEU A 95 11.30 3.34 -5.57
N PHE A 96 10.69 2.32 -6.15
CA PHE A 96 11.34 1.34 -7.03
C PHE A 96 10.74 1.41 -8.43
N GLY A 97 11.57 1.18 -9.44
CA GLY A 97 11.13 1.22 -10.83
C GLY A 97 11.77 0.19 -11.74
N GLY A 98 11.14 0.00 -12.90
CA GLY A 98 11.70 -0.76 -14.01
C GLY A 98 10.97 -0.47 -15.32
N GLY A 99 11.71 -0.36 -16.41
CA GLY A 99 11.17 -0.10 -17.75
C GLY A 99 11.85 -0.90 -18.86
N GLY A 100 12.59 -1.96 -18.50
CA GLY A 100 13.44 -2.66 -19.45
C GLY A 100 14.48 -1.71 -20.04
N GLY A 101 14.57 -1.65 -21.36
CA GLY A 101 15.49 -0.74 -22.07
C GLY A 101 14.97 0.68 -22.28
N VAL A 102 13.77 1.02 -21.77
CA VAL A 102 13.17 2.35 -21.94
C VAL A 102 13.84 3.41 -21.07
N ILE A 103 14.33 3.01 -19.89
CA ILE A 103 15.03 3.90 -18.95
C ILE A 103 16.53 3.71 -19.14
N VAL A 104 17.22 4.72 -19.68
CA VAL A 104 18.66 4.62 -19.98
C VAL A 104 19.53 4.80 -18.73
N PRO A 105 20.79 4.33 -18.70
CA PRO A 105 21.65 4.40 -17.52
C PRO A 105 21.80 5.80 -16.92
N GLU A 106 21.87 6.84 -17.74
CA GLU A 106 21.98 8.23 -17.29
C GLU A 106 20.70 8.69 -16.58
N GLU A 107 19.53 8.26 -17.07
CA GLU A 107 18.23 8.53 -16.45
C GLU A 107 18.06 7.76 -15.14
N VAL A 108 18.53 6.51 -15.08
CA VAL A 108 18.59 5.73 -13.85
C VAL A 108 19.40 6.49 -12.79
N ALA A 109 20.60 6.93 -13.12
CA ALA A 109 21.47 7.65 -12.20
C ALA A 109 20.83 8.98 -11.74
N ALA A 110 20.17 9.71 -12.65
CA ALA A 110 19.47 10.94 -12.31
C ALA A 110 18.27 10.69 -11.38
N LEU A 111 17.44 9.68 -11.67
CA LEU A 111 16.31 9.32 -10.81
C LEU A 111 16.74 8.87 -9.42
N GLU A 112 17.80 8.06 -9.34
CA GLU A 112 18.33 7.61 -8.04
C GLU A 112 18.93 8.78 -7.25
N ALA A 113 19.59 9.74 -7.91
CA ALA A 113 20.04 10.99 -7.28
C ALA A 113 18.88 11.87 -6.80
N ASP A 114 17.75 11.85 -7.52
CA ASP A 114 16.53 12.60 -7.19
C ASP A 114 15.66 11.93 -6.10
N GLY A 115 16.14 10.85 -5.48
CA GLY A 115 15.47 10.19 -4.34
C GLY A 115 14.60 8.99 -4.70
N VAL A 116 14.74 8.43 -5.90
CA VAL A 116 14.29 7.07 -6.19
C VAL A 116 15.26 6.08 -5.54
N GLU A 117 14.76 5.07 -4.85
CA GLU A 117 15.63 4.11 -4.13
C GLU A 117 16.39 3.21 -5.10
N LYS A 118 15.71 2.68 -6.12
CA LYS A 118 16.35 1.84 -7.15
C LYS A 118 15.52 1.76 -8.43
N ILE A 119 16.15 1.97 -9.59
CA ILE A 119 15.62 1.51 -10.87
C ILE A 119 16.37 0.24 -11.29
N TYR A 120 15.65 -0.86 -11.46
CA TYR A 120 16.23 -2.12 -11.91
C TYR A 120 16.37 -2.15 -13.43
N THR A 121 17.61 -2.31 -13.89
CA THR A 121 17.94 -2.39 -15.32
C THR A 121 17.88 -3.83 -15.85
N PRO A 122 17.86 -4.04 -17.17
CA PRO A 122 18.02 -5.38 -17.74
C PRO A 122 19.33 -6.08 -17.31
N GLU A 123 20.39 -5.30 -17.08
CA GLU A 123 21.67 -5.82 -16.60
C GLU A 123 21.58 -6.31 -15.15
N ASP A 124 20.88 -5.57 -14.27
CA ASP A 124 20.57 -6.04 -12.92
C ASP A 124 19.78 -7.34 -12.95
N GLY A 125 18.80 -7.46 -13.86
CA GLY A 125 18.04 -8.69 -14.07
C GLY A 125 18.91 -9.88 -14.48
N ARG A 126 19.96 -9.67 -15.29
CA ARG A 126 20.93 -10.72 -15.66
C ARG A 126 21.86 -11.09 -14.52
N ARG A 127 22.30 -10.10 -13.74
CA ARG A 127 23.29 -10.25 -12.66
C ARG A 127 22.69 -10.84 -11.39
N LEU A 128 21.54 -10.33 -10.95
CA LEU A 128 20.86 -10.73 -9.70
C LEU A 128 19.85 -11.85 -9.93
N GLY A 129 19.34 -11.98 -11.16
CA GLY A 129 18.13 -12.74 -11.43
C GLY A 129 16.89 -12.06 -10.84
N LEU A 130 15.70 -12.54 -11.26
CA LEU A 130 14.44 -11.98 -10.77
C LEU A 130 14.27 -12.11 -9.26
N THR A 131 14.72 -13.23 -8.68
CA THR A 131 14.60 -13.44 -7.23
C THR A 131 15.56 -12.52 -6.47
N GLY A 132 16.80 -12.35 -6.93
CA GLY A 132 17.77 -11.47 -6.28
C GLY A 132 17.37 -10.00 -6.29
N MET A 133 16.68 -9.53 -7.34
CA MET A 133 16.09 -8.18 -7.34
C MET A 133 15.03 -8.01 -6.26
N ILE A 134 14.20 -9.05 -6.03
CA ILE A 134 13.20 -9.00 -4.97
C ILE A 134 13.85 -9.09 -3.59
N ASP A 135 14.88 -9.91 -3.42
CA ASP A 135 15.63 -9.98 -2.15
C ASP A 135 16.27 -8.62 -1.81
N ASP A 136 16.85 -7.91 -2.80
CA ASP A 136 17.38 -6.56 -2.64
C ASP A 136 16.28 -5.55 -2.26
N LEU A 137 15.14 -5.56 -2.98
CA LEU A 137 13.98 -4.72 -2.66
C LEU A 137 13.50 -4.94 -1.22
N LEU A 138 13.30 -6.20 -0.83
CA LEU A 138 12.81 -6.54 0.50
C LEU A 138 13.80 -6.16 1.59
N THR A 139 15.10 -6.36 1.36
CA THR A 139 16.17 -5.96 2.30
C THR A 139 16.16 -4.46 2.55
N ARG A 140 15.99 -3.66 1.49
CA ARG A 140 15.90 -2.19 1.59
C ARG A 140 14.65 -1.71 2.30
N CYS A 141 13.58 -2.52 2.31
CA CYS A 141 12.27 -2.17 2.85
C CYS A 141 12.00 -2.73 4.25
N ASP A 142 12.88 -3.56 4.80
CA ASP A 142 12.67 -4.23 6.09
C ASP A 142 12.93 -3.29 7.28
N PHE A 143 12.06 -2.30 7.46
CA PHE A 143 12.04 -1.43 8.62
C PHE A 143 10.68 -1.48 9.31
N ASP A 144 10.67 -1.19 10.62
CA ASP A 144 9.45 -1.11 11.41
C ASP A 144 8.85 0.31 11.30
N PRO A 145 7.68 0.48 10.65
CA PRO A 145 7.03 1.79 10.54
C PRO A 145 6.63 2.37 11.92
N SER A 146 6.47 1.55 12.96
CA SER A 146 6.13 2.04 14.30
C SER A 146 7.19 2.98 14.89
N THR A 147 8.43 2.91 14.40
CA THR A 147 9.55 3.75 14.88
C THR A 147 9.43 5.22 14.53
N VAL A 148 8.68 5.56 13.48
CA VAL A 148 8.42 6.96 13.06
C VAL A 148 6.98 7.38 13.30
N ALA A 149 6.23 6.62 14.11
CA ALA A 149 4.81 6.88 14.34
C ALA A 149 4.57 8.13 15.22
N PRO A 150 3.54 8.94 14.89
CA PRO A 150 3.13 10.05 15.73
C PRO A 150 2.63 9.53 17.09
N ARG A 151 2.92 10.27 18.16
CA ARG A 151 2.56 9.90 19.53
C ARG A 151 1.15 10.34 19.93
N THR A 152 0.52 11.23 19.16
CA THR A 152 -0.78 11.83 19.46
C THR A 152 -1.79 11.58 18.35
N LEU A 153 -3.07 11.61 18.69
CA LEU A 153 -4.18 11.43 17.75
C LEU A 153 -4.58 12.74 17.03
N GLU A 154 -3.85 13.83 17.24
CA GLU A 154 -4.20 15.15 16.70
C GLU A 154 -4.28 15.12 15.17
N GLY A 155 -3.31 14.48 14.51
CA GLY A 155 -3.33 14.31 13.06
C GLY A 155 -4.53 13.50 12.58
N VAL A 156 -4.94 12.47 13.33
CA VAL A 156 -6.10 11.64 12.98
C VAL A 156 -7.39 12.47 13.07
N ARG A 157 -7.59 13.20 14.17
CA ARG A 157 -8.74 14.09 14.38
C ARG A 157 -8.78 15.27 13.40
N ALA A 158 -7.62 15.69 12.90
CA ALA A 158 -7.52 16.68 11.83
C ALA A 158 -7.83 16.11 10.43
N GLY A 159 -8.15 14.81 10.32
CA GLY A 159 -8.45 14.14 9.06
C GLY A 159 -7.22 13.77 8.22
N ASN A 160 -6.01 13.73 8.81
CA ASN A 160 -4.81 13.34 8.08
C ASN A 160 -4.79 11.82 7.82
N HIS A 161 -4.94 11.44 6.54
CA HIS A 161 -4.94 10.04 6.11
C HIS A 161 -3.65 9.28 6.47
N GLY A 162 -2.47 9.91 6.39
CA GLY A 162 -1.21 9.28 6.76
C GLY A 162 -1.11 8.99 8.26
N ALA A 163 -1.58 9.91 9.11
CA ALA A 163 -1.65 9.70 10.55
C ALA A 163 -2.61 8.54 10.88
N LEU A 164 -3.81 8.53 10.28
CA LEU A 164 -4.78 7.44 10.45
C LEU A 164 -4.19 6.09 10.01
N ALA A 165 -3.57 6.04 8.83
CA ALA A 165 -2.92 4.86 8.29
C ALA A 165 -1.84 4.31 9.23
N ARG A 166 -1.02 5.20 9.82
CA ARG A 166 0.03 4.81 10.77
C ARG A 166 -0.52 4.24 12.06
N PHE A 167 -1.59 4.83 12.62
CA PHE A 167 -2.26 4.27 13.80
C PHE A 167 -2.91 2.91 13.51
N ILE A 168 -3.45 2.70 12.30
CA ILE A 168 -3.94 1.38 11.90
C ILE A 168 -2.80 0.37 11.81
N SER A 169 -1.61 0.74 11.31
CA SER A 169 -0.43 -0.12 11.34
C SER A 169 0.00 -0.50 12.77
N LEU A 170 -0.10 0.44 13.73
CA LEU A 170 0.13 0.16 15.15
C LEU A 170 -0.92 -0.80 15.72
N ALA A 171 -2.17 -0.67 15.31
CA ALA A 171 -3.23 -1.61 15.68
C ALA A 171 -2.98 -3.02 15.12
N GLU A 172 -2.48 -3.12 13.88
CA GLU A 172 -2.04 -4.39 13.31
C GLU A 172 -0.85 -5.00 14.07
N ALA A 173 0.11 -4.16 14.49
CA ALA A 173 1.26 -4.59 15.28
C ALA A 173 0.86 -5.03 16.70
N GLU A 174 -0.12 -4.36 17.31
CA GLU A 174 -0.62 -4.65 18.67
C GLU A 174 -1.18 -6.08 18.81
N VAL A 175 -1.76 -6.62 17.73
CA VAL A 175 -2.26 -8.01 17.69
C VAL A 175 -1.12 -9.02 17.86
N GLU A 176 0.05 -8.72 17.30
CA GLU A 176 1.24 -9.59 17.36
C GLU A 176 2.16 -9.24 18.55
N ARG A 177 2.19 -7.97 18.97
CA ARG A 177 3.05 -7.38 19.99
C ARG A 177 2.26 -6.40 20.88
N PRO A 178 1.68 -6.88 22.00
CA PRO A 178 0.93 -6.03 22.92
C PRO A 178 1.75 -4.83 23.43
N GLY A 179 1.12 -3.66 23.49
CA GLY A 179 1.76 -2.39 23.85
C GLY A 179 2.28 -1.55 22.67
N ALA A 180 2.08 -2.01 21.42
CA ALA A 180 2.42 -1.24 20.23
C ALA A 180 1.40 -0.11 19.95
N LEU A 181 0.12 -0.32 20.23
CA LEU A 181 -0.91 0.71 20.07
C LEU A 181 -1.09 1.50 21.38
N PRO A 182 -0.92 2.85 21.37
CA PRO A 182 -1.12 3.66 22.57
C PRO A 182 -2.53 3.51 23.15
N ALA A 183 -2.65 3.44 24.48
CA ALA A 183 -3.95 3.26 25.15
C ALA A 183 -4.98 4.34 24.77
N ALA A 184 -4.53 5.58 24.55
CA ALA A 184 -5.38 6.67 24.10
C ALA A 184 -6.08 6.38 22.75
N ALA A 185 -5.42 5.65 21.84
CA ALA A 185 -5.98 5.27 20.54
C ALA A 185 -7.10 4.23 20.66
N ARG A 186 -7.01 3.32 21.63
CA ARG A 186 -8.04 2.30 21.90
C ARG A 186 -9.32 2.86 22.50
N GLN A 187 -9.21 3.97 23.22
CA GLN A 187 -10.35 4.62 23.91
C GLN A 187 -10.94 5.77 23.11
N ALA A 188 -10.45 6.02 21.89
CA ALA A 188 -10.67 7.29 21.22
C ALA A 188 -12.06 7.46 20.60
N ALA A 189 -12.74 6.37 20.23
CA ALA A 189 -13.99 6.45 19.48
C ALA A 189 -15.20 6.74 20.41
N GLU A 190 -15.56 8.01 20.53
CA GLU A 190 -16.77 8.45 21.23
C GLU A 190 -17.96 8.66 20.27
N ALA A 191 -17.69 8.80 18.96
CA ALA A 191 -18.71 9.13 17.96
C ALA A 191 -19.50 7.90 17.47
N THR A 192 -20.83 8.03 17.43
CA THR A 192 -21.73 7.03 16.86
C THR A 192 -21.80 7.17 15.35
N ILE A 193 -20.74 6.75 14.65
CA ILE A 193 -20.70 6.69 13.19
C ILE A 193 -21.17 5.30 12.71
N PRO A 194 -22.11 5.20 11.75
CA PRO A 194 -22.58 3.94 11.20
C PRO A 194 -21.45 3.11 10.57
N VAL A 195 -21.46 1.80 10.81
CA VAL A 195 -20.51 0.85 10.21
C VAL A 195 -21.30 -0.20 9.44
N ILE A 196 -21.04 -0.30 8.14
CA ILE A 196 -21.70 -1.26 7.25
C ILE A 196 -20.73 -2.39 6.95
N GLY A 197 -21.09 -3.62 7.33
CA GLY A 197 -20.35 -4.83 6.99
C GLY A 197 -20.84 -5.45 5.69
N ILE A 198 -19.95 -5.63 4.71
CA ILE A 198 -20.24 -6.33 3.45
C ILE A 198 -19.47 -7.65 3.44
N THR A 199 -20.20 -8.76 3.39
CA THR A 199 -19.63 -10.12 3.36
C THR A 199 -20.26 -10.96 2.24
N GLY A 200 -19.70 -12.14 2.00
CA GLY A 200 -20.11 -13.05 0.93
C GLY A 200 -18.96 -13.90 0.40
N THR A 201 -19.30 -14.88 -0.42
CA THR A 201 -18.34 -15.86 -0.96
C THR A 201 -17.23 -15.20 -1.79
N GLY A 202 -16.11 -15.92 -1.96
CA GLY A 202 -15.00 -15.49 -2.80
C GLY A 202 -15.46 -15.31 -4.25
N GLY A 203 -15.14 -14.16 -4.86
CA GLY A 203 -15.49 -13.87 -6.26
C GLY A 203 -16.94 -13.42 -6.50
N ALA A 204 -17.78 -13.28 -5.47
CA ALA A 204 -19.17 -12.84 -5.62
C ALA A 204 -19.37 -11.37 -6.07
N GLY A 205 -18.28 -10.61 -6.24
CA GLY A 205 -18.35 -9.21 -6.64
C GLY A 205 -18.45 -8.21 -5.49
N LYS A 206 -18.07 -8.59 -4.26
CA LYS A 206 -18.12 -7.71 -3.07
C LYS A 206 -17.46 -6.35 -3.32
N SER A 207 -16.19 -6.35 -3.73
CA SER A 207 -15.41 -5.12 -3.93
C SER A 207 -15.97 -4.28 -5.08
N SER A 208 -16.47 -4.91 -6.14
CA SER A 208 -17.17 -4.22 -7.23
C SER A 208 -18.48 -3.57 -6.77
N LEU A 209 -19.27 -4.27 -5.95
CA LEU A 209 -20.49 -3.70 -5.37
C LEU A 209 -20.17 -2.56 -4.41
N THR A 210 -19.13 -2.71 -3.58
CA THR A 210 -18.66 -1.66 -2.67
C THR A 210 -18.23 -0.41 -3.44
N ASP A 211 -17.49 -0.55 -4.54
CA ASP A 211 -17.09 0.56 -5.41
C ASP A 211 -18.32 1.28 -5.99
N GLU A 212 -19.27 0.50 -6.49
CA GLU A 212 -20.50 1.04 -7.05
C GLU A 212 -21.32 1.78 -5.97
N LEU A 213 -21.47 1.23 -4.76
CA LEU A 213 -22.13 1.90 -3.64
C LEU A 213 -21.40 3.17 -3.21
N LEU A 214 -20.06 3.12 -3.12
CA LEU A 214 -19.21 4.27 -2.82
C LEU A 214 -19.46 5.38 -3.84
N ARG A 215 -19.50 5.04 -5.13
CA ARG A 215 -19.78 6.00 -6.21
C ARG A 215 -21.13 6.69 -6.03
N ARG A 216 -22.22 5.96 -5.75
CA ARG A 216 -23.55 6.58 -5.52
C ARG A 216 -23.49 7.50 -4.32
N TRP A 217 -22.86 7.05 -3.23
CA TRP A 217 -22.76 7.85 -2.02
C TRP A 217 -22.02 9.16 -2.23
N LEU A 218 -20.88 9.14 -2.92
CA LEU A 218 -20.09 10.35 -3.18
C LEU A 218 -20.82 11.35 -4.09
N LEU A 219 -21.69 10.85 -4.98
CA LEU A 219 -22.55 11.66 -5.85
C LEU A 219 -23.72 12.28 -5.07
N ASP A 220 -24.39 11.50 -4.24
CA ASP A 220 -25.59 11.94 -3.51
C ASP A 220 -25.25 12.82 -2.29
N PHE A 221 -24.07 12.64 -1.72
CA PHE A 221 -23.63 13.35 -0.51
C PHE A 221 -22.25 14.01 -0.71
N PRO A 222 -22.17 15.22 -1.29
CA PRO A 222 -20.91 15.85 -1.69
C PRO A 222 -19.98 16.22 -0.51
N ASP A 223 -20.54 16.46 0.67
CA ASP A 223 -19.76 16.86 1.86
C ASP A 223 -19.39 15.67 2.77
N HIS A 224 -19.87 14.46 2.44
CA HIS A 224 -19.59 13.29 3.25
C HIS A 224 -18.20 12.72 2.95
N ARG A 225 -17.55 12.22 4.01
CA ARG A 225 -16.31 11.43 3.97
C ARG A 225 -16.63 9.96 4.25
N ILE A 226 -15.87 9.04 3.64
CA ILE A 226 -16.05 7.59 3.84
C ILE A 226 -14.72 6.93 4.20
N GLY A 227 -14.75 6.04 5.20
CA GLY A 227 -13.69 5.08 5.46
C GLY A 227 -14.05 3.68 4.92
N VAL A 228 -13.15 3.07 4.15
CA VAL A 228 -13.29 1.71 3.61
C VAL A 228 -12.18 0.83 4.19
N ILE A 229 -12.55 -0.21 4.92
CA ILE A 229 -11.61 -1.22 5.41
C ILE A 229 -11.91 -2.52 4.66
N SER A 230 -10.98 -2.93 3.81
CA SER A 230 -11.07 -4.18 3.06
C SER A 230 -10.20 -5.25 3.70
N ILE A 231 -10.59 -6.52 3.63
CA ILE A 231 -9.88 -7.62 4.29
C ILE A 231 -9.71 -8.78 3.33
N ASP A 232 -8.45 -9.10 3.04
CA ASP A 232 -8.07 -10.19 2.15
C ASP A 232 -7.30 -11.30 2.91
N PRO A 233 -7.40 -12.57 2.49
CA PRO A 233 -6.73 -13.67 3.17
C PRO A 233 -5.21 -13.67 2.96
N THR A 234 -4.45 -13.91 4.04
CA THR A 234 -3.00 -14.12 3.99
C THR A 234 -2.65 -15.52 3.45
N ARG A 235 -1.61 -15.65 2.62
CA ARG A 235 -1.11 -16.96 2.19
C ARG A 235 -0.32 -17.63 3.31
N LYS A 236 -0.87 -18.72 3.86
CA LYS A 236 -0.25 -19.50 4.96
C LYS A 236 1.17 -19.98 4.66
N LYS A 237 1.49 -20.32 3.40
CA LYS A 237 2.79 -20.88 3.02
C LYS A 237 3.92 -19.85 3.01
N THR A 238 3.65 -18.62 2.57
CA THR A 238 4.69 -17.60 2.37
C THR A 238 4.60 -16.47 3.40
N GLY A 239 3.51 -16.35 4.15
CA GLY A 239 3.28 -15.23 5.08
C GLY A 239 2.83 -13.94 4.40
N GLY A 240 3.07 -13.79 3.09
CA GLY A 240 2.62 -12.65 2.29
C GLY A 240 1.14 -12.68 1.91
N ALA A 241 0.64 -11.55 1.42
CA ALA A 241 -0.74 -11.38 0.98
C ALA A 241 -0.82 -10.63 -0.35
N LEU A 242 -1.87 -10.90 -1.13
CA LEU A 242 -2.24 -10.07 -2.28
C LEU A 242 -3.53 -9.37 -1.87
N LEU A 243 -3.41 -8.10 -1.55
CA LEU A 243 -4.51 -7.22 -1.15
C LEU A 243 -5.13 -6.67 -2.44
N GLY A 244 -6.10 -7.42 -2.94
CA GLY A 244 -6.62 -7.31 -4.30
C GLY A 244 -7.91 -6.51 -4.39
N ASP A 245 -8.53 -6.12 -3.27
CA ASP A 245 -9.77 -5.35 -3.29
C ASP A 245 -9.60 -3.97 -3.93
N ARG A 246 -8.51 -3.25 -3.60
CA ARG A 246 -8.28 -1.88 -4.09
C ARG A 246 -8.21 -1.77 -5.61
N ILE A 247 -7.78 -2.81 -6.34
CA ILE A 247 -7.74 -2.78 -7.81
C ILE A 247 -9.14 -2.61 -8.44
N ARG A 248 -10.20 -2.97 -7.71
CA ARG A 248 -11.59 -2.89 -8.18
C ARG A 248 -12.26 -1.57 -7.86
N MET A 249 -11.60 -0.71 -7.07
CA MET A 249 -12.19 0.51 -6.55
C MET A 249 -11.82 1.70 -7.45
N ASN A 250 -12.72 2.07 -8.37
CA ASN A 250 -12.52 3.18 -9.30
C ASN A 250 -13.08 4.51 -8.77
N ALA A 251 -14.03 4.47 -7.83
CA ALA A 251 -14.71 5.64 -7.29
C ALA A 251 -13.99 6.27 -6.10
N ILE A 252 -12.80 5.79 -5.74
CA ILE A 252 -12.00 6.37 -4.65
C ILE A 252 -11.57 7.77 -5.04
N ASP A 253 -12.08 8.75 -4.31
CA ASP A 253 -11.55 10.11 -4.25
C ASP A 253 -10.57 10.21 -3.07
N PRO A 254 -9.26 10.38 -3.32
CA PRO A 254 -8.24 10.44 -2.26
C PRO A 254 -8.47 11.50 -1.18
N ASP A 255 -9.25 12.55 -1.46
CA ASP A 255 -9.50 13.65 -0.54
C ASP A 255 -10.69 13.35 0.39
N ARG A 256 -11.64 12.53 -0.07
CA ARG A 256 -12.90 12.24 0.65
C ARG A 256 -13.03 10.80 1.13
N VAL A 257 -12.20 9.91 0.58
CA VAL A 257 -12.24 8.47 0.84
C VAL A 257 -10.91 8.01 1.40
N PHE A 258 -10.93 7.53 2.64
CA PHE A 258 -9.86 6.75 3.21
C PHE A 258 -10.10 5.27 2.91
N MET A 259 -9.15 4.57 2.30
CA MET A 259 -9.22 3.12 2.16
C MET A 259 -8.00 2.45 2.79
N ARG A 260 -8.19 1.34 3.48
CA ARG A 260 -7.11 0.51 4.02
C ARG A 260 -7.39 -0.95 3.76
N SER A 261 -6.42 -1.66 3.19
CA SER A 261 -6.48 -3.10 3.00
C SER A 261 -5.73 -3.84 4.11
N LEU A 262 -6.44 -4.68 4.86
CA LEU A 262 -5.87 -5.50 5.93
C LEU A 262 -5.72 -6.95 5.47
N ALA A 263 -4.69 -7.61 5.97
CA ALA A 263 -4.54 -9.05 5.82
C ALA A 263 -5.09 -9.77 7.07
N THR A 264 -5.60 -11.00 6.93
CA THR A 264 -6.10 -11.78 8.08
C THR A 264 -5.01 -12.23 9.07
N ARG A 265 -3.74 -12.22 8.65
CA ARG A 265 -2.52 -12.45 9.45
C ARG A 265 -2.62 -13.63 10.44
N SER A 266 -2.74 -14.85 9.91
CA SER A 266 -2.68 -16.13 10.66
C SER A 266 -3.84 -16.45 11.62
N ARG A 267 -4.83 -15.57 11.77
CA ARG A 267 -6.02 -15.85 12.59
C ARG A 267 -6.92 -16.91 11.92
N LYS A 268 -7.55 -17.77 12.73
CA LYS A 268 -8.66 -18.64 12.28
C LYS A 268 -9.90 -17.76 12.09
N GLY A 269 -10.14 -17.27 10.88
CA GLY A 269 -11.32 -16.46 10.56
C GLY A 269 -11.12 -15.61 9.29
N GLU A 270 -12.18 -14.91 8.89
CA GLU A 270 -12.20 -14.05 7.71
C GLU A 270 -11.86 -12.58 8.04
N LEU A 271 -11.71 -12.23 9.32
CA LEU A 271 -11.42 -10.87 9.79
C LEU A 271 -10.01 -10.76 10.39
N SER A 272 -9.36 -9.63 10.13
CA SER A 272 -8.12 -9.23 10.83
C SER A 272 -8.38 -8.99 12.31
N GLY A 273 -7.41 -9.34 13.16
CA GLY A 273 -7.47 -9.03 14.60
C GLY A 273 -7.55 -7.53 14.89
N ALA A 274 -7.01 -6.70 14.00
CA ALA A 274 -6.97 -5.25 14.13
C ALA A 274 -8.22 -4.55 13.59
N ALA A 275 -9.18 -5.27 12.99
CA ALA A 275 -10.36 -4.66 12.38
C ALA A 275 -11.18 -3.79 13.37
N PRO A 276 -11.43 -4.21 14.63
CA PRO A 276 -12.15 -3.37 15.59
C PRO A 276 -11.44 -2.04 15.88
N ASP A 277 -10.13 -2.09 16.12
CA ASP A 277 -9.31 -0.90 16.39
C ASP A 277 -9.22 0.01 15.15
N ALA A 278 -9.07 -0.57 13.96
CA ALA A 278 -9.07 0.20 12.71
C ALA A 278 -10.42 0.89 12.46
N ILE A 279 -11.54 0.20 12.71
CA ILE A 279 -12.87 0.81 12.65
C ILE A 279 -13.00 1.95 13.66
N ALA A 280 -12.54 1.75 14.91
CA ALA A 280 -12.59 2.79 15.93
C ALA A 280 -11.76 4.03 15.54
N LEU A 281 -10.56 3.84 15.00
CA LEU A 281 -9.69 4.91 14.52
C LEU A 281 -10.30 5.70 13.35
N CYS A 282 -10.97 5.03 12.41
CA CYS A 282 -11.68 5.69 11.31
C CYS A 282 -12.87 6.56 11.76
N LYS A 283 -13.30 6.45 13.02
CA LYS A 283 -14.41 7.25 13.56
C LYS A 283 -13.97 8.58 14.20
N LEU A 284 -12.66 8.82 14.27
CA LEU A 284 -12.06 10.06 14.76
C LEU A 284 -12.04 11.16 13.70
#